data_AF-A0A379LKI1-F1
#
_entry.id   AF-A0A379LKI1-F1
#
_cell.length_a   1.000
_cell.length_b   1.000
_cell.length_c   1.000
_cell.angle_alpha   90.00
_cell.angle_beta   90.00
_cell.angle_gamma   90.00
#
_symmetry.space_group_name_H-M   'P 1'
#
loop_
_entity.id
_entity.type
_entity.pdbx_description
1 polymer ?
#
loop_
_entity_poly.entity_id
_entity_poly.type
_entity_poly.pdbx_seq_one_letter_code
_entity_poly.pdbx_strand_id
1 'polypeptide(L)'
;MKLFKLTAVAAAVLGSSVAMAQDVVVVDAQPANEVVVVDAQPVAYQAQPVAYQYDQNAGVIANTTGAVVGTGKTLFNTVTHPAAVSAEIGTLGYGANIAWGVNETTELTAGWNGFSDDGTKDLDASDSWINWGKALGDGWGNFQGDMKYDADFSNPYLGVNLRPWANNFTIGTGVLVPNNELEATLTPKSPDANVRINGTRYYITEGTTVKANVENRNKLAPYLTIGYRPNINQNWGVFGEIGAAYMGKMDADVKVTEGNVKAEGSINVNDNKQFEDAARNDIQKDDVWYPMVKAGLTYRF
;
A
#
# COMPACT_ATOMS: atom_id res chain seq x y z
N MET A 1 -8.29 -19.66 -9.69
CA MET A 1 -6.96 -19.11 -9.31
C MET A 1 -6.84 -17.76 -9.99
N LYS A 2 -6.25 -16.75 -9.33
CA LYS A 2 -6.17 -15.36 -9.85
C LYS A 2 -4.87 -15.14 -10.60
N LEU A 3 -4.94 -14.48 -11.75
CA LEU A 3 -3.82 -14.15 -12.62
C LEU A 3 -3.00 -12.96 -12.10
N PHE A 4 -3.61 -11.97 -11.45
CA PHE A 4 -2.88 -10.81 -10.89
C PHE A 4 -3.40 -10.44 -9.51
N LYS A 5 -2.48 -10.16 -8.58
CA LYS A 5 -2.80 -9.53 -7.29
C LYS A 5 -2.19 -8.12 -7.27
N LEU A 6 -2.97 -7.13 -7.71
CA LEU A 6 -2.54 -5.72 -7.73
C LEU A 6 -1.90 -5.27 -6.41
N THR A 7 -2.47 -5.70 -5.29
CA THR A 7 -1.99 -5.38 -3.94
C THR A 7 -0.57 -5.90 -3.68
N ALA A 8 -0.24 -7.08 -4.21
CA ALA A 8 1.08 -7.67 -4.04
C ALA A 8 2.11 -7.00 -4.95
N VAL A 9 1.70 -6.60 -6.17
CA VAL A 9 2.56 -5.84 -7.10
C VAL A 9 2.81 -4.43 -6.56
N ALA A 10 1.78 -3.70 -6.12
CA ALA A 10 1.93 -2.36 -5.55
C ALA A 10 2.81 -2.37 -4.28
N ALA A 11 2.60 -3.32 -3.36
CA ALA A 11 3.44 -3.46 -2.18
C ALA A 11 4.90 -3.85 -2.51
N ALA A 12 5.10 -4.68 -3.54
CA ALA A 12 6.41 -5.06 -4.03
C ALA A 12 7.15 -3.86 -4.67
N VAL A 13 6.47 -3.10 -5.53
CA VAL A 13 7.01 -1.89 -6.16
C VAL A 13 7.40 -0.87 -5.09
N LEU A 14 6.48 -0.54 -4.18
CA LEU A 14 6.72 0.41 -3.08
C LEU A 14 7.83 -0.02 -2.13
N GLY A 15 7.86 -1.29 -1.72
CA GLY A 15 8.94 -1.75 -0.87
C GLY A 15 10.28 -1.72 -1.61
N SER A 16 10.28 -1.93 -2.94
CA SER A 16 11.52 -1.91 -3.71
C SER A 16 12.04 -0.49 -3.85
N SER A 17 11.18 0.51 -4.10
CA SER A 17 11.60 1.91 -4.15
C SER A 17 12.07 2.42 -2.79
N VAL A 18 11.44 2.01 -1.68
CA VAL A 18 11.90 2.35 -0.32
C VAL A 18 13.26 1.72 0.00
N ALA A 19 13.48 0.45 -0.35
CA ALA A 19 14.78 -0.20 -0.17
C ALA A 19 15.88 0.47 -1.02
N MET A 20 15.58 0.85 -2.26
CA MET A 20 16.51 1.53 -3.15
C MET A 20 16.80 2.98 -2.70
N ALA A 21 15.85 3.65 -2.03
CA ALA A 21 16.07 4.96 -1.42
C ALA A 21 16.98 4.90 -0.17
N GLN A 22 17.04 3.76 0.52
CA GLN A 22 17.96 3.55 1.63
C GLN A 22 19.42 3.32 1.17
N ASP A 23 19.65 2.93 -0.09
CA ASP A 23 20.99 2.67 -0.64
C ASP A 23 21.71 3.93 -1.18
N VAL A 24 21.10 5.11 -1.08
CA VAL A 24 21.73 6.39 -1.49
C VAL A 24 21.98 7.30 -0.28
N VAL A 25 22.79 6.85 0.69
CA VAL A 25 23.76 7.68 1.44
C VAL A 25 24.86 6.75 1.98
N VAL A 26 25.85 6.43 1.15
CA VAL A 26 27.17 6.04 1.65
C VAL A 26 28.10 7.19 1.33
N VAL A 27 28.25 8.11 2.30
CA VAL A 27 29.39 9.04 2.27
C VAL A 27 30.61 8.21 2.65
N ASP A 28 31.42 7.94 1.63
CA ASP A 28 32.71 7.27 1.71
C ASP A 28 33.60 7.95 2.78
N ALA A 29 33.97 7.18 3.81
CA ALA A 29 35.00 7.56 4.77
C ALA A 29 36.12 6.53 4.67
N GLN A 30 37.18 6.93 3.96
CA GLN A 30 38.45 6.22 3.81
C GLN A 30 39.11 5.83 5.16
N PRO A 31 39.95 4.77 5.18
CA PRO A 31 40.38 4.12 6.41
C PRO A 31 41.65 4.74 6.99
N ALA A 32 41.71 4.87 8.32
CA ALA A 32 42.96 4.98 9.04
C ALA A 32 42.87 4.18 10.36
N ASN A 33 43.74 3.20 10.47
CA ASN A 33 44.02 2.43 11.69
C ASN A 33 44.44 3.37 12.83
N GLU A 34 43.80 3.25 13.99
CA GLU A 34 44.53 3.21 15.27
C GLU A 34 43.68 2.52 16.35
N VAL A 35 44.23 1.45 16.91
CA VAL A 35 43.65 0.69 18.01
C VAL A 35 44.01 1.41 19.32
N VAL A 36 43.00 1.85 20.07
CA VAL A 36 43.16 2.19 21.48
C VAL A 36 42.13 1.41 22.30
N VAL A 37 42.63 0.41 23.01
CA VAL A 37 41.91 -0.33 24.05
C VAL A 37 41.77 0.59 25.26
N VAL A 38 40.54 0.86 25.71
CA VAL A 38 40.28 1.40 27.04
C VAL A 38 39.33 0.46 27.76
N ASP A 39 39.84 -0.06 28.87
CA ASP A 39 39.30 -1.03 29.81
C ASP A 39 37.96 -0.55 30.42
N ALA A 40 36.94 -1.41 30.44
CA ALA A 40 35.64 -1.09 31.03
C ALA A 40 35.43 -1.91 32.32
N GLN A 41 35.54 -1.25 33.48
CA GLN A 41 35.07 -1.81 34.75
C GLN A 41 33.53 -1.86 34.80
N PRO A 42 32.92 -2.87 35.45
CA PRO A 42 31.48 -3.00 35.50
C PRO A 42 30.89 -2.09 36.59
N VAL A 43 30.03 -1.15 36.21
CA VAL A 43 29.23 -0.36 37.16
C VAL A 43 27.79 -0.87 37.11
N ALA A 44 27.31 -1.40 38.23
CA ALA A 44 25.95 -1.88 38.41
C ALA A 44 24.94 -0.72 38.39
N TYR A 45 23.92 -0.79 37.53
CA TYR A 45 22.77 0.10 37.60
C TYR A 45 21.70 -0.53 38.49
N GLN A 46 21.44 0.11 39.64
CA GLN A 46 20.24 -0.12 40.44
C GLN A 46 19.02 0.42 39.70
N ALA A 47 18.03 -0.44 39.42
CA ALA A 47 16.74 -0.04 38.89
C ALA A 47 15.92 0.70 39.98
N GLN A 48 15.58 1.97 39.76
CA GLN A 48 14.52 2.64 40.49
C GLN A 48 13.20 2.55 39.70
N PRO A 49 12.08 2.17 40.33
CA PRO A 49 10.80 2.06 39.64
C PRO A 49 10.21 3.47 39.43
N VAL A 50 10.20 3.94 38.19
CA VAL A 50 9.42 5.13 37.81
C VAL A 50 7.97 4.72 37.59
N ALA A 51 7.13 5.10 38.54
CA ALA A 51 5.68 5.00 38.43
C ALA A 51 5.18 6.00 37.38
N TYR A 52 4.61 5.50 36.28
CA TYR A 52 3.92 6.34 35.31
C TYR A 52 2.60 6.81 35.94
N GLN A 53 2.56 8.07 36.40
CA GLN A 53 1.29 8.72 36.70
C GLN A 53 0.56 9.01 35.39
N TYR A 54 -0.62 8.40 35.25
CA TYR A 54 -1.54 8.64 34.15
C TYR A 54 -2.19 10.02 34.34
N ASP A 55 -1.79 10.99 33.53
CA ASP A 55 -2.45 12.30 33.50
C ASP A 55 -3.74 12.19 32.67
N GLN A 56 -4.87 12.17 33.37
CA GLN A 56 -6.21 12.12 32.76
C GLN A 56 -6.62 13.44 32.06
N ASN A 57 -5.79 14.50 32.16
CA ASN A 57 -6.10 15.83 31.64
C ASN A 57 -5.21 16.29 30.47
N ALA A 58 -4.28 15.47 29.99
CA ALA A 58 -3.35 15.82 28.89
C ALA A 58 -3.98 15.76 27.49
N GLY A 59 -5.25 16.16 27.33
CA GLY A 59 -5.95 16.06 26.05
C GLY A 59 -7.42 16.46 26.09
N VAL A 60 -7.81 17.44 26.91
CA VAL A 60 -9.18 18.00 26.82
C VAL A 60 -9.30 18.80 25.53
N ILE A 61 -9.65 18.12 24.44
CA ILE A 61 -10.33 18.74 23.31
C ILE A 61 -11.57 19.39 23.90
N ALA A 62 -11.76 20.69 23.66
CA ALA A 62 -12.84 21.47 24.23
C ALA A 62 -14.17 20.68 24.14
N ASN A 63 -14.76 20.45 25.32
CA ASN A 63 -16.02 19.74 25.49
C ASN A 63 -17.11 20.40 24.63
N THR A 64 -17.51 19.76 23.54
CA THR A 64 -18.64 20.13 22.68
C THR A 64 -19.79 19.12 22.83
N THR A 65 -20.17 18.78 24.07
CA THR A 65 -21.29 17.86 24.41
C THR A 65 -22.68 18.42 24.05
N GLY A 66 -22.83 18.95 22.83
CA GLY A 66 -24.08 19.35 22.19
C GLY A 66 -24.06 19.22 20.66
N ALA A 67 -23.00 18.66 20.07
CA ALA A 67 -22.68 18.80 18.65
C ALA A 67 -23.50 17.95 17.65
N VAL A 68 -24.34 17.01 18.11
CA VAL A 68 -25.04 16.08 17.19
C VAL A 68 -26.45 16.55 16.80
N VAL A 69 -27.04 17.51 17.52
CA VAL A 69 -28.36 18.07 17.18
C VAL A 69 -28.35 19.59 17.30
N GLY A 70 -27.65 20.28 16.39
CA GLY A 70 -27.69 21.74 16.39
C GLY A 70 -26.70 22.42 15.46
N THR A 71 -27.20 22.84 14.29
CA THR A 71 -26.69 23.93 13.43
C THR A 71 -25.36 23.74 12.68
N GLY A 72 -25.42 23.86 11.35
CA GLY A 72 -24.25 23.81 10.45
C GLY A 72 -23.14 24.82 10.77
N LYS A 73 -23.38 25.85 11.60
CA LYS A 73 -22.36 26.82 12.02
C LYS A 73 -21.24 26.20 12.88
N THR A 74 -21.53 25.14 13.64
CA THR A 74 -20.53 24.45 14.48
C THR A 74 -19.57 23.61 13.64
N LEU A 75 -20.08 22.92 12.60
CA LEU A 75 -19.25 22.21 11.61
C LEU A 75 -18.31 23.17 10.86
N PHE A 76 -18.80 24.33 10.42
CA PHE A 76 -17.96 25.30 9.70
C PHE A 76 -16.83 25.90 10.56
N ASN A 77 -17.04 26.12 11.86
CA ASN A 77 -15.96 26.57 12.76
C ASN A 77 -14.94 25.47 13.08
N THR A 78 -15.38 24.21 13.17
CA THR A 78 -14.48 23.07 13.34
C THR A 78 -13.64 22.83 12.08
N VAL A 79 -14.23 22.92 10.87
CA VAL A 79 -13.49 22.72 9.61
C VAL A 79 -12.41 23.79 9.37
N THR A 80 -12.56 25.00 9.91
CA THR A 80 -11.55 26.08 9.77
C THR A 80 -10.39 25.99 10.75
N HIS A 81 -10.45 25.10 11.76
CA HIS A 81 -9.39 24.91 12.76
C HIS A 81 -9.00 23.43 12.82
N PRO A 82 -8.05 22.98 12.00
CA PRO A 82 -7.56 21.61 12.08
C PRO A 82 -6.90 21.35 13.43
N ALA A 83 -7.14 20.18 13.99
CA ALA A 83 -6.54 19.73 15.24
C ALA A 83 -5.16 19.09 15.01
N ALA A 84 -4.96 18.49 13.84
CA ALA A 84 -3.69 17.84 13.50
C ALA A 84 -3.44 17.79 12.00
N VAL A 85 -2.16 17.60 11.67
CA VAL A 85 -1.70 17.16 10.35
C VAL A 85 -0.88 15.88 10.51
N SER A 86 -0.93 15.00 9.52
CA SER A 86 -0.16 13.76 9.54
C SER A 86 0.56 13.54 8.22
N ALA A 87 1.77 13.00 8.29
CA ALA A 87 2.47 12.39 7.17
C ALA A 87 2.34 10.88 7.29
N GLU A 88 2.06 10.19 6.18
CA GLU A 88 1.74 8.76 6.21
C GLU A 88 2.36 8.01 5.02
N ILE A 89 2.66 6.74 5.25
CA ILE A 89 3.16 5.79 4.27
C ILE A 89 2.39 4.47 4.43
N GLY A 90 2.04 3.83 3.33
CA GLY A 90 1.29 2.60 3.35
C GLY A 90 1.21 1.91 2.01
N THR A 91 0.33 0.91 1.91
CA THR A 91 0.13 0.12 0.70
C THR A 91 -0.40 0.94 -0.48
N LEU A 92 -1.07 2.06 -0.22
CA LEU A 92 -1.52 3.02 -1.24
C LEU A 92 -0.50 4.12 -1.55
N GLY A 93 0.75 3.97 -1.09
CA GLY A 93 1.82 4.94 -1.27
C GLY A 93 2.04 5.84 -0.05
N TYR A 94 2.62 7.01 -0.30
CA TYR A 94 2.87 8.02 0.71
C TYR A 94 1.87 9.16 0.59
N GLY A 95 1.77 9.98 1.64
CA GLY A 95 0.89 11.13 1.59
C GLY A 95 0.75 11.86 2.90
N ALA A 96 -0.33 12.61 2.99
CA ALA A 96 -0.63 13.43 4.15
C ALA A 96 -2.14 13.55 4.37
N ASN A 97 -2.51 13.83 5.60
CA ASN A 97 -3.89 14.14 5.96
C ASN A 97 -3.98 15.28 6.97
N ILE A 98 -5.15 15.89 6.98
CA ILE A 98 -5.58 16.89 7.94
C ILE A 98 -6.68 16.24 8.76
N ALA A 99 -6.62 16.46 10.08
CA ALA A 99 -7.57 15.91 11.03
C ALA A 99 -8.26 17.01 11.83
N TRP A 100 -9.57 16.85 12.06
CA TRP A 100 -10.41 17.73 12.85
C TRP A 100 -11.02 16.95 14.01
N GLY A 101 -10.74 17.37 15.25
CA GLY A 101 -11.38 16.82 16.42
C GLY A 101 -12.84 17.27 16.49
N VAL A 102 -13.79 16.33 16.35
CA VAL A 102 -15.22 16.60 16.49
C VAL A 102 -15.63 16.54 17.97
N ASN A 103 -15.12 15.54 18.68
CA ASN A 103 -15.22 15.36 20.12
C ASN A 103 -14.04 14.52 20.63
N GLU A 104 -14.00 14.19 21.93
CA GLU A 104 -12.91 13.43 22.58
C GLU A 104 -12.65 12.03 21.96
N THR A 105 -13.63 11.46 21.26
CA THR A 105 -13.56 10.11 20.69
C THR A 105 -13.72 10.07 19.17
N THR A 106 -13.97 11.20 18.51
CA THR A 106 -14.30 11.25 17.09
C THR A 106 -13.47 12.32 16.39
N GLU A 107 -12.76 11.90 15.35
CA GLU A 107 -11.92 12.74 14.52
C GLU A 107 -12.34 12.57 13.05
N LEU A 108 -12.55 13.67 12.34
CA LEU A 108 -12.74 13.68 10.89
C LEU A 108 -11.37 13.82 10.23
N THR A 109 -11.09 13.06 9.18
CA THR A 109 -9.84 13.15 8.43
C THR A 109 -10.10 13.34 6.94
N ALA A 110 -9.29 14.19 6.30
CA ALA A 110 -9.24 14.30 4.85
C ALA A 110 -7.78 14.25 4.43
N GLY A 111 -7.47 13.44 3.42
CA GLY A 111 -6.09 13.23 3.02
C GLY A 111 -5.95 12.74 1.60
N TRP A 112 -4.72 12.46 1.24
CA TRP A 112 -4.35 11.89 -0.04
C TRP A 112 -3.22 10.90 0.14
N ASN A 113 -3.30 9.75 -0.53
CA ASN A 113 -2.21 8.78 -0.67
C ASN A 113 -1.93 8.50 -2.13
N GLY A 114 -0.66 8.41 -2.50
CA GLY A 114 -0.30 8.02 -3.85
C GLY A 114 1.19 7.77 -4.00
N PHE A 115 1.55 7.33 -5.20
CA PHE A 115 2.92 7.20 -5.65
C PHE A 115 2.92 7.11 -7.19
N SER A 116 4.06 7.41 -7.79
CA SER A 116 4.31 7.21 -9.21
C SER A 116 5.70 6.57 -9.29
N ASP A 117 5.79 5.40 -9.91
CA ASP A 117 7.05 4.66 -10.07
C ASP A 117 7.01 3.80 -11.34
N ASP A 118 8.09 3.84 -12.11
CA ASP A 118 8.29 3.02 -13.30
C ASP A 118 9.63 2.28 -13.23
N GLY A 119 9.71 1.10 -13.85
CA GLY A 119 10.95 0.35 -13.85
C GLY A 119 10.85 -1.00 -14.54
N THR A 120 11.98 -1.72 -14.54
CA THR A 120 12.06 -3.10 -15.05
C THR A 120 12.54 -4.02 -13.94
N LYS A 121 11.83 -5.11 -13.71
CA LYS A 121 12.18 -6.15 -12.75
C LYS A 121 12.46 -7.46 -13.48
N ASP A 122 13.60 -8.07 -13.15
CA ASP A 122 13.88 -9.44 -13.54
C ASP A 122 13.11 -10.38 -12.59
N LEU A 123 12.12 -11.11 -13.12
CA LEU A 123 11.30 -12.04 -12.34
C LEU A 123 12.07 -13.32 -11.96
N ASP A 124 13.27 -13.51 -12.52
CA ASP A 124 14.15 -14.65 -12.28
C ASP A 124 15.11 -14.41 -11.12
N ALA A 125 15.27 -13.15 -10.70
CA ALA A 125 16.24 -12.75 -9.70
C ALA A 125 15.88 -13.34 -8.33
N SER A 126 16.66 -14.35 -7.91
CA SER A 126 16.58 -14.95 -6.56
C SER A 126 17.07 -14.00 -5.46
N ASP A 127 17.75 -12.92 -5.84
CA ASP A 127 18.32 -11.91 -4.93
C ASP A 127 17.31 -10.80 -4.56
N SER A 128 16.07 -10.87 -5.06
CA SER A 128 15.00 -9.99 -4.62
C SER A 128 14.47 -10.45 -3.25
N TRP A 129 14.42 -9.55 -2.27
CA TRP A 129 13.73 -9.78 -0.99
C TRP A 129 12.21 -10.02 -1.18
N ILE A 130 11.68 -9.76 -2.39
CA ILE A 130 10.34 -10.08 -2.84
C ILE A 130 10.36 -11.39 -3.64
N ASN A 131 9.57 -12.37 -3.21
CA ASN A 131 9.31 -13.56 -4.01
C ASN A 131 8.23 -13.25 -5.07
N TRP A 132 8.65 -12.93 -6.29
CA TRP A 132 7.76 -12.56 -7.39
C TRP A 132 6.79 -13.68 -7.80
N GLY A 133 7.19 -14.95 -7.71
CA GLY A 133 6.27 -16.08 -7.92
C GLY A 133 5.08 -16.08 -6.94
N LYS A 134 5.31 -15.73 -5.67
CA LYS A 134 4.23 -15.54 -4.68
C LYS A 134 3.46 -14.23 -4.87
N ALA A 135 4.13 -13.17 -5.32
CA ALA A 135 3.52 -11.86 -5.52
C ALA A 135 2.58 -11.85 -6.74
N LEU A 136 2.98 -12.46 -7.85
CA LEU A 136 2.19 -12.59 -9.08
C LEU A 136 1.07 -13.62 -8.92
N GLY A 137 1.30 -14.66 -8.11
CA GLY A 137 0.30 -15.63 -7.68
C GLY A 137 0.46 -17.01 -8.33
N ASP A 138 -0.26 -18.01 -7.80
CA ASP A 138 -0.09 -19.43 -8.13
C ASP A 138 -0.37 -19.80 -9.60
N GLY A 139 -0.95 -18.87 -10.39
CA GLY A 139 -1.18 -19.05 -11.83
C GLY A 139 0.09 -18.98 -12.67
N TRP A 140 1.20 -18.47 -12.14
CA TRP A 140 2.41 -18.10 -12.89
C TRP A 140 3.45 -19.21 -13.08
N GLY A 141 3.09 -20.47 -12.86
CA GLY A 141 3.86 -21.64 -13.29
C GLY A 141 5.37 -21.54 -13.05
N ASN A 142 6.14 -21.66 -14.14
CA ASN A 142 7.59 -21.47 -14.23
C ASN A 142 7.94 -20.21 -15.04
N PHE A 143 7.05 -19.20 -15.08
CA PHE A 143 7.30 -18.01 -15.88
C PHE A 143 8.60 -17.35 -15.42
N GLN A 144 9.51 -17.20 -16.38
CA GLN A 144 10.81 -16.58 -16.19
C GLN A 144 10.98 -15.48 -17.22
N GLY A 145 11.35 -14.27 -16.80
CA GLY A 145 11.40 -13.13 -17.70
C GLY A 145 11.45 -11.76 -17.04
N ASP A 146 11.40 -10.72 -17.87
CA ASP A 146 11.37 -9.33 -17.41
C ASP A 146 9.93 -8.82 -17.31
N MET A 147 9.66 -8.04 -16.27
CA MET A 147 8.46 -7.24 -16.11
C MET A 147 8.84 -5.77 -16.10
N LYS A 148 8.53 -5.05 -17.17
CA LYS A 148 8.49 -3.59 -17.13
C LYS A 148 7.16 -3.16 -16.52
N TYR A 149 7.18 -2.23 -15.59
CA TYR A 149 5.98 -1.67 -14.97
C TYR A 149 6.01 -0.14 -15.01
N ASP A 150 4.82 0.45 -15.01
CA ASP A 150 4.54 1.85 -14.81
C ASP A 150 3.31 1.93 -13.90
N ALA A 151 3.48 2.47 -12.71
CA ALA A 151 2.47 2.46 -11.65
C ALA A 151 2.19 3.88 -11.17
N ASP A 152 0.97 4.35 -11.40
CA ASP A 152 0.51 5.69 -11.07
C ASP A 152 -0.73 5.63 -10.17
N PHE A 153 -0.54 5.94 -8.88
CA PHE A 153 -1.54 5.75 -7.84
C PHE A 153 -1.87 7.10 -7.20
N SER A 154 -3.15 7.42 -7.11
CA SER A 154 -3.64 8.66 -6.51
C SER A 154 -4.99 8.41 -5.84
N ASN A 155 -5.05 8.61 -4.51
CA ASN A 155 -6.17 8.21 -3.68
C ASN A 155 -6.50 9.31 -2.65
N PRO A 156 -7.21 10.38 -3.04
CA PRO A 156 -7.81 11.27 -2.07
C PRO A 156 -8.88 10.53 -1.25
N TYR A 157 -9.00 10.86 0.03
CA TYR A 157 -9.93 10.20 0.93
C TYR A 157 -10.54 11.15 1.96
N LEU A 158 -11.70 10.75 2.46
CA LEU A 158 -12.41 11.36 3.58
C LEU A 158 -12.83 10.25 4.53
N GLY A 159 -12.56 10.43 5.83
CA GLY A 159 -12.84 9.41 6.82
C GLY A 159 -13.14 9.95 8.21
N VAL A 160 -13.53 9.04 9.08
CA VAL A 160 -13.77 9.26 10.49
C VAL A 160 -12.96 8.23 11.27
N ASN A 161 -12.19 8.69 12.24
CA ASN A 161 -11.51 7.87 13.23
C ASN A 161 -12.28 7.93 14.54
N LEU A 162 -12.76 6.78 15.00
CA LEU A 162 -13.44 6.61 16.28
C LEU A 162 -12.47 6.01 17.31
N ARG A 163 -12.54 6.45 18.56
CA ARG A 163 -11.82 5.90 19.73
C ARG A 163 -12.84 5.34 20.72
N PRO A 164 -13.33 4.10 20.52
CA PRO A 164 -14.42 3.53 21.33
C PRO A 164 -14.16 3.55 22.84
N TRP A 165 -12.89 3.48 23.23
CA TRP A 165 -12.46 3.44 24.63
C TRP A 165 -11.67 4.68 25.05
N ALA A 166 -11.81 5.80 24.32
CA ALA A 166 -11.11 7.06 24.58
C ALA A 166 -9.59 6.90 24.78
N ASN A 167 -8.99 5.92 24.09
CA ASN A 167 -7.58 5.60 24.19
C ASN A 167 -6.91 5.64 22.81
N ASN A 168 -5.70 5.10 22.72
CA ASN A 168 -4.92 5.08 21.48
C ASN A 168 -5.50 4.14 20.42
N PHE A 169 -6.42 3.24 20.78
CA PHE A 169 -7.08 2.37 19.82
C PHE A 169 -8.10 3.16 18.99
N THR A 170 -8.13 2.87 17.69
CA THR A 170 -9.01 3.54 16.74
C THR A 170 -9.69 2.55 15.79
N ILE A 171 -10.91 2.90 15.40
CA ILE A 171 -11.62 2.32 14.26
C ILE A 171 -11.78 3.44 13.24
N GLY A 172 -11.10 3.30 12.10
CA GLY A 172 -11.20 4.24 11.00
C GLY A 172 -12.19 3.73 9.96
N THR A 173 -13.04 4.59 9.42
CA THR A 173 -13.87 4.24 8.27
C THR A 173 -14.12 5.47 7.41
N GLY A 174 -14.32 5.28 6.11
CA GLY A 174 -14.48 6.38 5.20
C GLY A 174 -14.64 5.93 3.77
N VAL A 175 -14.42 6.87 2.86
CA VAL A 175 -14.39 6.64 1.42
C VAL A 175 -13.10 7.22 0.85
N LEU A 176 -12.50 6.48 -0.08
CA LEU A 176 -11.43 6.98 -0.93
C LEU A 176 -11.91 7.03 -2.38
N VAL A 177 -11.36 7.95 -3.15
CA VAL A 177 -11.59 8.07 -4.60
C VAL A 177 -10.37 7.45 -5.27
N PRO A 178 -10.41 6.18 -5.67
CA PRO A 178 -9.23 5.52 -6.20
C PRO A 178 -9.02 5.94 -7.65
N ASN A 179 -7.83 6.42 -7.94
CA ASN A 179 -7.34 6.63 -9.30
C ASN A 179 -5.97 5.95 -9.38
N ASN A 180 -5.98 4.63 -9.52
CA ASN A 180 -4.77 3.83 -9.64
C ASN A 180 -4.74 3.16 -11.01
N GLU A 181 -3.62 3.34 -11.71
CA GLU A 181 -3.30 2.74 -12.99
C GLU A 181 -2.01 1.93 -12.83
N LEU A 182 -2.01 0.72 -13.39
CA LEU A 182 -0.83 -0.14 -13.48
C LEU A 182 -0.72 -0.64 -14.92
N GLU A 183 0.31 -0.20 -15.62
CA GLU A 183 0.75 -0.81 -16.86
C GLU A 183 1.90 -1.78 -16.58
N ALA A 184 1.78 -3.01 -17.06
CA ALA A 184 2.80 -4.03 -16.98
C ALA A 184 3.05 -4.64 -18.36
N THR A 185 4.32 -4.73 -18.75
CA THR A 185 4.77 -5.42 -19.96
C THR A 185 5.67 -6.58 -19.56
N LEU A 186 5.33 -7.78 -20.01
CA LEU A 186 5.97 -9.04 -19.64
C LEU A 186 6.64 -9.64 -20.86
N THR A 187 7.91 -10.00 -20.69
CA THR A 187 8.73 -10.61 -21.74
C THR A 187 9.40 -11.87 -21.19
N PRO A 188 9.01 -13.08 -21.65
CA PRO A 188 9.60 -14.32 -21.17
C PRO A 188 11.02 -14.49 -21.72
N LYS A 189 11.92 -15.01 -20.85
CA LYS A 189 13.30 -15.42 -21.19
C LYS A 189 13.45 -16.94 -21.36
N SER A 190 12.42 -17.71 -20.99
CA SER A 190 12.45 -19.18 -21.06
C SER A 190 11.50 -19.71 -22.14
N PRO A 191 11.92 -20.71 -22.94
CA PRO A 191 11.09 -21.30 -24.00
C PRO A 191 9.86 -22.04 -23.47
N ASP A 192 9.83 -22.39 -22.17
CA ASP A 192 8.76 -23.15 -21.53
C ASP A 192 7.90 -22.31 -20.56
N ALA A 193 7.99 -20.97 -20.64
CA ALA A 193 7.21 -20.07 -19.80
C ALA A 193 5.71 -20.35 -19.99
N ASN A 194 5.00 -20.62 -18.89
CA ASN A 194 3.56 -20.84 -18.95
C ASN A 194 2.79 -20.20 -17.81
N VAL A 195 1.55 -19.86 -18.11
CA VAL A 195 0.58 -19.24 -17.21
C VAL A 195 -0.72 -20.03 -17.26
N ARG A 196 -1.36 -20.23 -16.12
CA ARG A 196 -2.67 -20.89 -16.02
C ARG A 196 -3.77 -19.89 -15.74
N ILE A 197 -4.75 -19.83 -16.63
CA ILE A 197 -5.91 -18.94 -16.53
C ILE A 197 -7.18 -19.79 -16.64
N ASN A 198 -8.06 -19.70 -15.65
CA ASN A 198 -9.33 -20.45 -15.61
C ASN A 198 -9.19 -21.97 -15.87
N GLY A 199 -8.09 -22.58 -15.43
CA GLY A 199 -7.82 -24.01 -15.58
C GLY A 199 -7.14 -24.40 -16.91
N THR A 200 -7.07 -23.49 -17.88
CA THR A 200 -6.31 -23.67 -19.12
C THR A 200 -4.88 -23.20 -18.94
N ARG A 201 -3.90 -24.04 -19.29
CA ARG A 201 -2.49 -23.64 -19.36
C ARG A 201 -2.21 -22.99 -20.72
N TYR A 202 -1.51 -21.88 -20.70
CA TYR A 202 -1.04 -21.14 -21.87
C TYR A 202 0.48 -21.09 -21.84
N TYR A 203 1.12 -21.55 -22.92
CA TYR A 203 2.55 -21.47 -23.15
C TYR A 203 2.86 -20.18 -23.89
N ILE A 204 3.75 -19.36 -23.34
CA ILE A 204 4.13 -18.07 -23.87
C ILE A 204 5.51 -18.25 -24.51
N THR A 205 5.59 -18.20 -25.85
CA THR A 205 6.86 -18.49 -26.53
C THR A 205 7.89 -17.42 -26.24
N GLU A 206 9.17 -17.79 -26.25
CA GLU A 206 10.28 -16.83 -26.18
C GLU A 206 10.12 -15.71 -27.22
N GLY A 207 10.39 -14.46 -26.81
CA GLY A 207 10.17 -13.27 -27.66
C GLY A 207 8.72 -12.79 -27.78
N THR A 208 7.79 -13.36 -27.01
CA THR A 208 6.41 -12.86 -26.91
C THR A 208 6.33 -11.70 -25.93
N THR A 209 5.70 -10.60 -26.31
CA THR A 209 5.50 -9.46 -25.42
C THR A 209 4.02 -9.36 -25.05
N VAL A 210 3.71 -9.43 -23.76
CA VAL A 210 2.34 -9.30 -23.24
C VAL A 210 2.22 -8.00 -22.44
N LYS A 211 1.35 -7.10 -22.89
CA LYS A 211 1.03 -5.86 -22.20
C LYS A 211 -0.32 -6.00 -21.48
N ALA A 212 -0.36 -5.58 -20.21
CA ALA A 212 -1.55 -5.49 -19.39
C ALA A 212 -1.65 -4.08 -18.81
N ASN A 213 -2.76 -3.38 -19.06
CA ASN A 213 -3.12 -2.16 -18.34
C ASN A 213 -4.28 -2.51 -17.41
N VAL A 214 -4.19 -2.10 -16.13
CA VAL A 214 -5.19 -2.36 -15.12
C VAL A 214 -5.49 -1.07 -14.37
N GLU A 215 -6.77 -0.72 -14.26
CA GLU A 215 -7.24 0.50 -13.61
C GLU A 215 -8.44 0.26 -12.69
N ASN A 216 -8.68 1.20 -11.76
CA ASN A 216 -9.89 1.16 -10.94
C ASN A 216 -11.13 1.57 -11.73
N ARG A 217 -12.16 0.72 -11.71
CA ARG A 217 -13.45 1.04 -12.33
C ARG A 217 -14.36 1.88 -11.43
N ASN A 218 -14.29 1.63 -10.12
CA ASN A 218 -15.12 2.31 -9.14
C ASN A 218 -14.55 3.70 -8.83
N LYS A 219 -15.40 4.72 -8.84
CA LYS A 219 -15.01 6.09 -8.48
C LYS A 219 -14.94 6.35 -6.98
N LEU A 220 -15.52 5.46 -6.18
CA LEU A 220 -15.55 5.54 -4.72
C LEU A 220 -15.37 4.15 -4.14
N ALA A 221 -14.51 4.06 -3.13
CA ALA A 221 -14.20 2.82 -2.43
C ALA A 221 -14.37 3.04 -0.92
N PRO A 222 -15.39 2.44 -0.27
CA PRO A 222 -15.50 2.51 1.18
C PRO A 222 -14.38 1.69 1.82
N TYR A 223 -13.89 2.14 2.96
CA TYR A 223 -12.86 1.44 3.72
C TYR A 223 -13.18 1.33 5.20
N LEU A 224 -12.56 0.33 5.83
CA LEU A 224 -12.59 0.10 7.27
C LEU A 224 -11.18 -0.27 7.72
N THR A 225 -10.69 0.41 8.76
CA THR A 225 -9.40 0.18 9.40
C THR A 225 -9.55 0.05 10.91
N ILE A 226 -8.60 -0.66 11.50
CA ILE A 226 -8.32 -0.67 12.92
C ILE A 226 -6.90 -0.11 13.08
N GLY A 227 -6.71 0.77 14.05
CA GLY A 227 -5.44 1.44 14.25
C GLY A 227 -5.07 1.66 15.70
N TYR A 228 -3.80 2.00 15.90
CA TYR A 228 -3.24 2.40 17.16
C TYR A 228 -2.47 3.71 16.96
N ARG A 229 -2.85 4.77 17.69
CA ARG A 229 -2.35 6.14 17.52
C ARG A 229 -1.81 6.73 18.83
N PRO A 230 -0.66 6.25 19.35
CA PRO A 230 -0.10 6.76 20.60
C PRO A 230 0.54 8.14 20.43
N ASN A 231 0.45 8.94 21.49
CA ASN A 231 1.10 10.25 21.56
C ASN A 231 2.50 10.07 22.14
N ILE A 232 3.49 10.68 21.50
CA ILE A 232 4.87 10.74 22.01
C ILE A 232 4.98 11.89 23.02
N ASN A 233 4.39 13.04 22.68
CA ASN A 233 4.28 14.21 23.55
C ASN A 233 2.99 14.98 23.22
N GLN A 234 2.88 16.23 23.70
CA GLN A 234 1.69 17.05 23.51
C GLN A 234 1.38 17.34 22.03
N ASN A 235 2.40 17.49 21.19
CA ASN A 235 2.23 17.83 19.77
C ASN A 235 2.45 16.63 18.85
N TRP A 236 3.40 15.75 19.17
CA TRP A 236 3.78 14.65 18.29
C TRP A 236 3.15 13.33 18.70
N GLY A 237 2.65 12.60 17.71
CA GLY A 237 2.21 11.21 17.82
C GLY A 237 2.66 10.38 16.63
N VAL A 238 2.55 9.07 16.77
CA VAL A 238 2.69 8.11 15.67
C VAL A 238 1.39 7.36 15.51
N PHE A 239 1.21 6.72 14.37
CA PHE A 239 0.13 5.77 14.20
C PHE A 239 0.49 4.61 13.31
N GLY A 240 -0.23 3.50 13.49
CA GLY A 240 -0.32 2.40 12.56
C GLY A 240 -1.77 1.99 12.39
N GLU A 241 -2.17 1.67 11.17
CA GLU A 241 -3.51 1.23 10.79
C GLU A 241 -3.42 0.02 9.85
N ILE A 242 -4.34 -0.92 10.04
CA ILE A 242 -4.56 -2.05 9.15
C ILE A 242 -6.04 -2.18 8.82
N GLY A 243 -6.38 -2.61 7.62
CA GLY A 243 -7.76 -2.72 7.19
C GLY A 243 -7.90 -3.09 5.72
N ALA A 244 -9.02 -2.71 5.13
CA ALA A 244 -9.25 -2.91 3.70
C ALA A 244 -10.19 -1.85 3.11
N ALA A 245 -9.97 -1.53 1.84
CA ALA A 245 -10.89 -0.77 1.01
C ALA A 245 -11.58 -1.69 0.01
N TYR A 246 -12.88 -1.52 -0.16
CA TYR A 246 -13.62 -2.17 -1.23
C TYR A 246 -13.48 -1.35 -2.52
N MET A 247 -12.50 -1.70 -3.34
CA MET A 247 -12.24 -1.05 -4.62
C MET A 247 -13.19 -1.50 -5.74
N GLY A 248 -14.01 -2.53 -5.50
CA GLY A 248 -14.92 -3.08 -6.49
C GLY A 248 -14.18 -3.71 -7.66
N LYS A 249 -14.78 -3.65 -8.84
CA LYS A 249 -14.20 -4.26 -10.04
C LYS A 249 -13.08 -3.40 -10.59
N MET A 250 -12.11 -4.06 -11.22
CA MET A 250 -11.05 -3.40 -12.00
C MET A 250 -11.43 -3.42 -13.47
N ASP A 251 -11.00 -2.42 -14.23
CA ASP A 251 -10.92 -2.56 -15.68
C ASP A 251 -9.52 -3.05 -16.07
N ALA A 252 -9.45 -3.78 -17.16
CA ALA A 252 -8.19 -4.35 -17.63
C ALA A 252 -8.18 -4.46 -19.15
N ASP A 253 -7.08 -4.08 -19.77
CA ASP A 253 -6.79 -4.36 -21.18
C ASP A 253 -5.54 -5.22 -21.26
N VAL A 254 -5.67 -6.42 -21.82
CA VAL A 254 -4.54 -7.35 -22.03
C VAL A 254 -4.38 -7.56 -23.53
N LYS A 255 -3.14 -7.42 -24.02
CA LYS A 255 -2.76 -7.56 -25.42
C LYS A 255 -1.44 -8.30 -25.57
N VAL A 256 -1.38 -9.23 -26.51
CA VAL A 256 -0.13 -9.81 -26.99
C VAL A 256 0.34 -8.91 -28.14
N THR A 257 1.39 -8.12 -27.90
CA THR A 257 1.87 -7.13 -28.87
C THR A 257 2.87 -7.72 -29.86
N GLU A 258 3.60 -8.76 -29.45
CA GLU A 258 4.60 -9.46 -30.25
C GLU A 258 4.56 -10.95 -29.90
N GLY A 259 4.90 -11.82 -30.85
CA GLY A 259 4.98 -13.27 -30.63
C GLY A 259 3.63 -13.98 -30.57
N ASN A 260 3.64 -15.19 -29.99
CA ASN A 260 2.45 -16.05 -29.93
C ASN A 260 2.34 -16.78 -28.60
N VAL A 261 1.10 -16.92 -28.13
CA VAL A 261 0.72 -17.77 -27.00
C VAL A 261 0.07 -19.03 -27.57
N LYS A 262 0.29 -20.17 -26.92
CA LYS A 262 -0.34 -21.46 -27.27
C LYS A 262 -1.13 -22.01 -26.10
N ALA A 263 -2.40 -22.33 -26.28
CA ALA A 263 -3.20 -23.00 -25.26
C ALA A 263 -2.92 -24.51 -25.24
N GLU A 264 -2.85 -25.10 -24.05
CA GLU A 264 -2.65 -26.55 -23.85
C GLU A 264 -3.77 -27.33 -24.56
N GLY A 265 -3.38 -28.20 -25.50
CA GLY A 265 -4.32 -29.00 -26.30
C GLY A 265 -4.97 -28.26 -27.50
N SER A 266 -4.58 -27.02 -27.80
CA SER A 266 -5.10 -26.28 -28.96
C SER A 266 -4.37 -26.66 -30.26
N ILE A 267 -5.12 -26.76 -31.35
CA ILE A 267 -4.63 -26.86 -32.75
C ILE A 267 -4.90 -25.52 -33.49
N ASN A 268 -5.44 -24.50 -32.80
CA ASN A 268 -5.98 -23.28 -33.41
C ASN A 268 -4.91 -22.21 -33.70
N VAL A 269 -5.28 -21.28 -34.58
CA VAL A 269 -4.43 -20.17 -35.08
C VAL A 269 -4.67 -18.84 -34.29
N ASN A 270 -5.60 -18.80 -33.32
CA ASN A 270 -6.03 -17.58 -32.62
C ASN A 270 -5.82 -17.60 -31.09
N ASP A 271 -4.86 -18.39 -30.60
CA ASP A 271 -4.62 -18.59 -29.17
C ASP A 271 -4.26 -17.28 -28.43
N ASN A 272 -3.67 -16.28 -29.11
CA ASN A 272 -3.42 -14.94 -28.53
C ASN A 272 -4.71 -14.28 -28.05
N LYS A 273 -5.75 -14.23 -28.91
CA LYS A 273 -7.01 -13.57 -28.57
C LYS A 273 -7.74 -14.31 -27.44
N GLN A 274 -7.68 -15.64 -27.46
CA GLN A 274 -8.24 -16.46 -26.40
C GLN A 274 -7.52 -16.21 -25.06
N PHE A 275 -6.19 -16.09 -25.07
CA PHE A 275 -5.40 -15.74 -23.89
C PHE A 275 -5.74 -14.34 -23.38
N GLU A 276 -5.76 -13.32 -24.25
CA GLU A 276 -6.10 -11.94 -23.90
C GLU A 276 -7.48 -11.85 -23.23
N ASP A 277 -8.49 -12.48 -23.82
CA ASP A 277 -9.85 -12.46 -23.29
C ASP A 277 -9.96 -13.25 -22.00
N ALA A 278 -9.26 -14.38 -21.87
CA ALA A 278 -9.20 -15.13 -20.62
C ALA A 278 -8.53 -14.34 -19.50
N ALA A 279 -7.40 -13.68 -19.79
CA ALA A 279 -6.66 -12.84 -18.85
C ALA A 279 -7.48 -11.62 -18.41
N ARG A 280 -8.06 -10.90 -19.38
CA ARG A 280 -8.97 -9.77 -19.12
C ARG A 280 -10.13 -10.20 -18.23
N ASN A 281 -10.83 -11.28 -18.59
CA ASN A 281 -11.97 -11.76 -17.81
C ASN A 281 -11.57 -12.22 -16.41
N ASP A 282 -10.39 -12.83 -16.24
CA ASP A 282 -9.91 -13.24 -14.91
C ASP A 282 -9.62 -12.06 -13.99
N ILE A 283 -9.10 -10.94 -14.54
CA ILE A 283 -8.87 -9.71 -13.78
C ILE A 283 -10.18 -8.99 -13.46
N GLN A 284 -11.11 -8.91 -14.43
CA GLN A 284 -12.32 -8.10 -14.29
C GLN A 284 -13.48 -8.77 -13.55
N LYS A 285 -13.45 -10.11 -13.37
CA LYS A 285 -14.60 -10.86 -12.83
C LYS A 285 -14.90 -10.59 -11.35
N ASP A 286 -13.86 -10.43 -10.54
CA ASP A 286 -13.96 -10.42 -9.08
C ASP A 286 -13.91 -9.00 -8.53
N ASP A 287 -14.66 -8.76 -7.45
CA ASP A 287 -14.46 -7.55 -6.68
C ASP A 287 -13.14 -7.60 -5.90
N VAL A 288 -12.49 -6.45 -5.81
CA VAL A 288 -11.21 -6.28 -5.13
C VAL A 288 -11.43 -5.63 -3.76
N TRP A 289 -11.13 -6.40 -2.72
CA TRP A 289 -10.84 -5.86 -1.38
C TRP A 289 -9.34 -5.62 -1.29
N TYR A 290 -8.95 -4.35 -1.28
CA TYR A 290 -7.56 -3.91 -1.23
C TYR A 290 -7.10 -3.80 0.23
N PRO A 291 -6.13 -4.60 0.70
CA PRO A 291 -5.59 -4.48 2.05
C PRO A 291 -4.91 -3.12 2.22
N MET A 292 -5.36 -2.39 3.23
CA MET A 292 -4.79 -1.12 3.64
C MET A 292 -3.88 -1.38 4.84
N VAL A 293 -2.61 -1.07 4.71
CA VAL A 293 -1.68 -1.01 5.83
C VAL A 293 -0.98 0.34 5.72
N LYS A 294 -1.04 1.15 6.77
CA LYS A 294 -0.35 2.44 6.79
C LYS A 294 0.20 2.76 8.18
N ALA A 295 1.27 3.53 8.21
CA ALA A 295 1.86 4.09 9.40
C ALA A 295 2.27 5.54 9.15
N GLY A 296 2.44 6.31 10.21
CA GLY A 296 2.79 7.71 10.03
C GLY A 296 3.08 8.48 11.30
N LEU A 297 3.41 9.75 11.10
CA LEU A 297 3.69 10.75 12.12
C LEU A 297 2.55 11.77 12.11
N THR A 298 2.16 12.22 13.29
CA THR A 298 1.10 13.23 13.48
C THR A 298 1.65 14.39 14.29
N TYR A 299 1.36 15.60 13.84
CA TYR A 299 1.61 16.85 14.57
C TYR A 299 0.28 17.51 14.91
N ARG A 300 0.09 17.84 16.19
CA ARG A 300 -1.08 18.49 16.76
C ARG A 300 -0.77 19.90 17.18
N PHE A 301 -1.70 20.80 16.92
CA PHE A 301 -1.62 22.22 17.24
C PHE A 301 -2.13 22.52 18.66
#